data_AF-A0A2R5EA11-F1
#
_entry.id   AF-A0A2R5EA11-F1
#
_cell.length_a   1.000
_cell.length_b   1.000
_cell.length_c   1.000
_cell.angle_alpha   90.00
_cell.angle_beta   90.00
_cell.angle_gamma   90.00
#
_symmetry.space_group_name_H-M   'P 1'
#
loop_
_entity.id
_entity.type
_entity.pdbx_description
1 polymer ?
#
loop_
_entity_poly.entity_id
_entity_poly.type
_entity_poly.pdbx_seq_one_letter_code
_entity_poly.pdbx_strand_id
1 'polypeptide(L)'
;MPIVCRCILSFRPILRPFIPPSLTEAAMPSIRTLRPALLSTLLLPILLSALPAQAAGLTPESVLQTLQSLGRINGTALACGQQDVVARVKGLVIQRAPKTRQYGEAFETATQEAFLTRSRQGGQCPAGPELAREAETLAEQLPPASAVQAGR
;
A
#
# COMPACT_ATOMS: atom_id res chain seq x y z
N MET A 1 25.11 32.19 15.89
CA MET A 1 24.23 32.61 17.01
C MET A 1 22.91 31.84 16.89
N PRO A 2 22.60 30.88 17.77
CA PRO A 2 21.33 30.18 17.75
C PRO A 2 20.28 30.96 18.55
N ILE A 3 19.12 31.22 17.94
CA ILE A 3 17.92 31.72 18.63
C ILE A 3 17.14 30.51 19.13
N VAL A 4 16.89 30.52 20.43
CA VAL A 4 16.26 29.46 21.22
C VAL A 4 14.77 29.77 21.41
N CYS A 5 13.96 28.71 21.26
CA CYS A 5 12.70 28.39 21.97
C CYS A 5 11.37 29.14 21.77
N ARG A 6 10.33 28.29 21.92
CA ARG A 6 8.93 28.50 22.40
C ARG A 6 7.96 29.07 21.37
N CYS A 7 6.74 28.55 21.18
CA CYS A 7 5.73 28.04 22.12
C CYS A 7 4.96 26.84 21.51
N ILE A 8 4.76 25.74 22.23
CA ILE A 8 3.60 25.43 23.09
C ILE A 8 2.25 25.35 22.34
N LEU A 9 1.72 24.12 22.37
CA LEU A 9 0.33 23.66 22.31
C LEU A 9 -0.78 24.72 22.12
N SER A 10 -1.68 24.46 21.16
CA SER A 10 -3.08 24.86 21.33
C SER A 10 -4.03 23.75 20.91
N PHE A 11 -4.51 23.10 21.96
CA PHE A 11 -5.64 22.20 22.08
C PHE A 11 -6.93 22.91 21.64
N ARG A 12 -7.77 22.29 20.79
CA ARG A 12 -9.17 22.72 20.63
C ARG A 12 -10.10 21.50 20.59
N PRO A 13 -10.79 21.18 21.70
CA PRO A 13 -11.93 20.29 21.70
C PRO A 13 -13.19 21.13 21.40
N ILE A 14 -13.92 20.80 20.33
CA ILE A 14 -15.23 21.40 20.07
C ILE A 14 -16.29 20.46 20.64
N LEU A 15 -16.67 20.71 21.90
CA LEU A 15 -17.95 20.27 22.45
C LEU A 15 -19.08 21.00 21.69
N ARG A 16 -20.09 20.26 21.24
CA ARG A 16 -21.39 20.82 20.87
C ARG A 16 -22.43 20.52 21.97
N PRO A 17 -23.36 21.45 22.20
CA PRO A 17 -24.22 21.44 23.38
C PRO A 17 -25.50 20.61 23.22
N PHE A 18 -25.97 20.25 24.39
CA PHE A 18 -27.21 19.59 24.80
C PHE A 18 -28.43 20.51 24.58
N ILE A 19 -29.52 20.00 23.98
CA ILE A 19 -30.85 20.65 23.97
C ILE A 19 -31.95 19.55 24.01
N PRO A 20 -32.70 19.40 25.12
CA PRO A 20 -34.12 19.00 25.14
C PRO A 20 -34.99 20.27 25.37
N PRO A 21 -36.33 20.24 25.53
CA PRO A 21 -37.32 19.16 25.44
C PRO A 21 -38.54 19.51 24.54
N SER A 22 -39.44 18.56 24.30
CA SER A 22 -40.90 18.79 24.40
C SER A 22 -41.67 17.49 24.14
N LEU A 23 -42.30 16.99 25.21
CA LEU A 23 -43.32 15.96 25.20
C LEU A 23 -44.60 16.54 24.57
N THR A 24 -45.14 15.87 23.56
CA THR A 24 -46.56 15.96 23.23
C THR A 24 -47.12 14.57 23.05
N GLU A 25 -48.18 14.36 23.80
CA GLU A 25 -49.04 13.22 23.97
C GLU A 25 -49.79 12.81 22.69
N ALA A 26 -50.37 11.62 22.77
CA ALA A 26 -51.49 11.10 21.99
C ALA A 26 -51.22 10.63 20.55
N ALA A 27 -51.19 9.31 20.39
CA ALA A 27 -52.37 8.56 19.92
C ALA A 27 -51.94 7.11 19.63
N MET A 28 -52.53 6.14 20.34
CA MET A 28 -52.43 4.73 20.01
C MET A 28 -53.19 4.44 18.70
N PRO A 29 -52.56 3.84 17.67
CA PRO A 29 -53.27 3.09 16.65
C PRO A 29 -53.26 1.60 17.01
N SER A 30 -54.48 1.10 17.13
CA SER A 30 -54.92 -0.29 17.17
C SER A 30 -54.02 -1.28 16.40
N ILE A 31 -53.50 -2.28 17.13
CA ILE A 31 -52.78 -3.44 16.61
C ILE A 31 -53.79 -4.35 15.90
N ARG A 32 -54.11 -4.07 14.65
CA ARG A 32 -54.79 -5.04 13.78
C ARG A 32 -54.16 -5.02 12.39
N THR A 33 -53.72 -6.21 11.99
CA THR A 33 -53.27 -6.61 10.64
C THR A 33 -51.80 -6.32 10.29
N LEU A 34 -50.92 -7.14 10.87
CA LEU A 34 -49.60 -7.43 10.30
C LEU A 34 -49.82 -8.05 8.90
N ARG A 35 -49.62 -7.25 7.84
CA ARG A 35 -49.49 -7.73 6.46
C ARG A 35 -48.08 -8.37 6.32
N PRO A 36 -47.94 -9.66 5.99
CA PRO A 36 -46.65 -10.35 5.95
C PRO A 36 -45.77 -9.98 4.73
N ALA A 37 -46.21 -9.03 3.90
CA ALA A 37 -45.59 -8.73 2.62
C ALA A 37 -44.47 -7.66 2.65
N LEU A 38 -44.14 -7.08 3.80
CA LEU A 38 -43.10 -6.05 3.94
C LEU A 38 -41.78 -6.55 4.54
N LEU A 39 -41.66 -7.83 4.90
CA LEU A 39 -40.39 -8.41 5.34
C LEU A 39 -39.49 -8.87 4.18
N SER A 40 -40.01 -8.99 2.95
CA SER A 40 -39.28 -9.55 1.82
C SER A 40 -38.33 -8.55 1.13
N THR A 41 -38.55 -7.24 1.29
CA THR A 41 -37.75 -6.20 0.60
C THR A 41 -36.57 -5.66 1.41
N LEU A 42 -36.39 -6.04 2.68
CA LEU A 42 -35.26 -5.60 3.51
C LEU A 42 -34.11 -6.61 3.59
N LEU A 43 -34.24 -7.81 2.99
CA LEU A 43 -33.20 -8.85 3.05
C LEU A 43 -32.14 -8.74 1.93
N LEU A 44 -32.41 -7.97 0.87
CA LEU A 44 -31.53 -7.90 -0.29
C LEU A 44 -30.25 -7.02 -0.13
N PRO A 45 -30.21 -5.93 0.66
CA PRO A 45 -28.97 -5.13 0.76
C PRO A 45 -27.95 -5.73 1.73
N ILE A 46 -28.35 -6.65 2.61
CA ILE A 46 -27.45 -7.22 3.64
C ILE A 46 -26.53 -8.29 3.02
N LEU A 47 -27.00 -9.05 2.01
CA LEU A 47 -26.20 -10.11 1.39
C LEU A 47 -25.02 -9.62 0.54
N LEU A 48 -24.99 -8.35 0.13
CA LEU A 48 -23.93 -7.82 -0.75
C LEU A 48 -22.70 -7.29 0.02
N SER A 49 -22.76 -7.23 1.35
CA SER A 49 -21.69 -6.66 2.20
C SER A 49 -20.59 -7.65 2.62
N ALA A 50 -20.70 -8.92 2.23
CA ALA A 50 -19.81 -9.99 2.67
C ALA A 50 -18.85 -10.48 1.59
N LEU A 51 -18.44 -9.63 0.63
CA LEU A 51 -17.25 -9.96 -0.17
C LEU A 51 -16.04 -9.87 0.76
N PRO A 52 -15.34 -10.98 1.07
CA PRO A 52 -14.06 -10.87 1.73
C PRO A 52 -13.16 -10.10 0.76
N ALA A 53 -12.64 -8.96 1.20
CA ALA A 53 -11.48 -8.39 0.54
C ALA A 53 -10.37 -9.44 0.68
N GLN A 54 -10.01 -10.13 -0.41
CA GLN A 54 -8.78 -10.91 -0.43
C GLN A 54 -7.65 -9.88 -0.25
N ALA A 55 -7.20 -9.71 0.99
CA ALA A 55 -5.87 -9.20 1.22
C ALA A 55 -4.93 -10.21 0.54
N ALA A 56 -4.33 -9.83 -0.59
CA ALA A 56 -3.28 -10.61 -1.18
C ALA A 56 -2.20 -10.78 -0.11
N GLY A 57 -2.15 -11.97 0.50
CA GLY A 57 -1.15 -12.28 1.49
C GLY A 57 0.23 -12.19 0.84
N LEU A 58 1.20 -11.63 1.56
CA LEU A 58 2.59 -11.66 1.13
C LEU A 58 3.05 -13.12 1.09
N THR A 59 3.19 -13.69 -0.10
CA THR A 59 3.77 -15.03 -0.31
C THR A 59 5.25 -14.92 -0.67
N PRO A 60 6.07 -15.96 -0.40
CA PRO A 60 7.46 -16.01 -0.86
C PRO A 60 7.61 -15.76 -2.37
N GLU A 61 6.67 -16.26 -3.17
CA GLU A 61 6.65 -16.08 -4.62
C GLU A 61 6.37 -14.62 -5.00
N SER A 62 5.42 -13.96 -4.34
CA SER A 62 5.13 -12.54 -4.58
C SER A 62 6.33 -11.66 -4.26
N VAL A 63 7.03 -11.94 -3.14
CA VAL A 63 8.27 -11.24 -2.76
C VAL A 63 9.37 -11.47 -3.81
N LEU A 64 9.53 -12.71 -4.27
CA LEU A 64 10.50 -13.06 -5.30
C LEU A 64 10.22 -12.29 -6.60
N GLN A 65 8.97 -12.25 -7.05
CA GLN A 65 8.54 -11.54 -8.26
C GLN A 65 8.74 -10.02 -8.16
N THR A 66 8.43 -9.42 -7.01
CA THR A 66 8.67 -8.00 -6.75
C THR A 66 10.17 -7.70 -6.82
N LEU A 67 11.03 -8.54 -6.24
CA LEU A 67 12.49 -8.37 -6.30
C LEU A 67 13.06 -8.54 -7.70
N GLN A 68 12.56 -9.49 -8.48
CA GLN A 68 12.92 -9.61 -9.90
C GLN A 68 12.49 -8.37 -10.69
N SER A 69 11.34 -7.77 -10.38
CA SER A 69 10.86 -6.54 -11.01
C SER A 69 11.76 -5.35 -10.68
N LEU A 70 12.13 -5.19 -9.40
CA LEU A 70 13.10 -4.18 -8.97
C LEU A 70 14.47 -4.40 -9.64
N GLY A 71 14.91 -5.65 -9.77
CA GLY A 71 16.13 -6.00 -10.49
C GLY A 71 16.08 -5.57 -11.95
N ARG A 72 14.97 -5.81 -12.65
CA ARG A 72 14.78 -5.37 -14.05
C ARG A 72 14.88 -3.86 -14.22
N ILE A 73 14.28 -3.08 -13.30
CA ILE A 73 14.39 -1.62 -13.30
C ILE A 73 15.84 -1.19 -13.08
N ASN A 74 16.51 -1.79 -12.09
CA ASN A 74 17.92 -1.49 -11.78
C ASN A 74 18.84 -1.78 -12.97
N GLY A 75 18.70 -2.94 -13.63
CA GLY A 75 19.49 -3.30 -14.80
C GLY A 75 19.27 -2.35 -15.98
N THR A 76 18.01 -1.94 -16.21
CA THR A 76 17.68 -0.93 -17.23
C THR A 76 18.32 0.42 -16.91
N ALA A 77 18.21 0.88 -15.67
CA ALA A 77 18.80 2.14 -15.22
C ALA A 77 20.34 2.13 -15.33
N LEU A 78 20.98 1.00 -14.98
CA LEU A 78 22.42 0.79 -15.15
C LEU A 78 22.86 0.92 -16.61
N ALA A 79 22.19 0.22 -17.52
CA ALA A 79 22.49 0.29 -18.95
C ALA A 79 22.27 1.69 -19.53
N CYS A 80 21.39 2.47 -18.90
CA CYS A 80 21.10 3.86 -19.25
C CYS A 80 21.97 4.90 -18.54
N GLY A 81 22.93 4.48 -17.70
CA GLY A 81 23.81 5.41 -16.97
C GLY A 81 23.12 6.22 -15.86
N GLN A 82 21.91 5.85 -15.45
CA GLN A 82 21.10 6.59 -14.48
C GLN A 82 21.45 6.22 -13.04
N GLN A 83 22.62 6.65 -12.57
CA GLN A 83 23.18 6.22 -11.28
C GLN A 83 22.30 6.58 -10.06
N ASP A 84 21.58 7.70 -10.10
CA ASP A 84 20.66 8.09 -9.02
C ASP A 84 19.50 7.09 -8.87
N VAL A 85 18.97 6.59 -10.00
CA VAL A 85 17.90 5.57 -10.01
C VAL A 85 18.45 4.25 -9.49
N VAL A 86 19.65 3.85 -9.91
CA VAL A 86 20.34 2.64 -9.42
C VAL A 86 20.51 2.68 -7.90
N ALA A 87 21.03 3.80 -7.37
CA ALA A 87 21.19 4.00 -5.93
C ALA A 87 19.84 3.94 -5.20
N ARG A 88 18.80 4.54 -5.77
CA ARG A 88 17.45 4.52 -5.21
C ARG A 88 16.88 3.10 -5.14
N VAL A 89 16.94 2.34 -6.22
CA VAL A 89 16.42 0.96 -6.28
C VAL A 89 17.16 0.07 -5.28
N LYS A 90 18.49 0.12 -5.25
CA LYS A 90 19.29 -0.65 -4.27
C LYS A 90 18.94 -0.26 -2.84
N GLY A 91 18.74 1.04 -2.57
CA GLY A 91 18.28 1.53 -1.28
C GLY A 91 16.94 0.93 -0.86
N LEU A 92 15.96 0.85 -1.77
CA LEU A 92 14.66 0.24 -1.51
C LEU A 92 14.79 -1.25 -1.18
N VAL A 93 15.58 -2.01 -1.95
CA VAL A 93 15.85 -3.43 -1.69
C VAL A 93 16.53 -3.62 -0.33
N ILE A 94 17.51 -2.79 0.01
CA ILE A 94 18.16 -2.83 1.32
C ILE A 94 17.17 -2.56 2.46
N GLN A 95 16.22 -1.64 2.26
CA GLN A 95 15.26 -1.24 3.30
C GLN A 95 14.06 -2.18 3.46
N ARG A 96 13.67 -2.90 2.39
CA ARG A 96 12.40 -3.65 2.36
C ARG A 96 12.56 -5.14 2.13
N ALA A 97 13.58 -5.58 1.40
CA ALA A 97 13.70 -6.99 1.04
C ALA A 97 14.06 -7.87 2.26
N PRO A 98 13.42 -9.04 2.43
CA PRO A 98 13.86 -10.02 3.40
C PRO A 98 15.31 -10.45 3.14
N LYS A 99 16.10 -10.59 4.21
CA LYS A 99 17.54 -10.87 4.12
C LYS A 99 17.84 -12.35 3.95
N THR A 100 17.53 -12.88 2.76
CA THR A 100 17.87 -14.26 2.37
C THR A 100 18.71 -14.25 1.10
N ARG A 101 19.51 -15.31 0.94
CA ARG A 101 20.33 -15.51 -0.25
C ARG A 101 19.49 -15.59 -1.52
N GLN A 102 18.42 -16.39 -1.51
CA GLN A 102 17.52 -16.58 -2.64
C GLN A 102 16.97 -15.25 -3.19
N TYR A 103 16.56 -14.34 -2.30
CA TYR A 103 16.00 -13.05 -2.68
C TYR A 103 17.06 -12.09 -3.23
N GLY A 104 18.27 -12.10 -2.65
CA GLY A 104 19.40 -11.35 -3.20
C GLY A 104 19.80 -11.84 -4.59
N GLU A 105 19.93 -13.16 -4.78
CA GLU A 105 20.26 -13.78 -6.07
C GLU A 105 19.20 -13.47 -7.14
N ALA A 106 17.92 -13.47 -6.79
CA ALA A 106 16.85 -13.13 -7.71
C ALA A 106 16.92 -11.67 -8.21
N PHE A 107 17.21 -10.71 -7.31
CA PHE A 107 17.38 -9.31 -7.66
C PHE A 107 18.61 -9.09 -8.56
N GLU A 108 19.75 -9.68 -8.20
CA GLU A 108 21.01 -9.52 -8.94
C GLU A 108 20.94 -10.20 -10.32
N THR A 109 20.37 -11.40 -10.41
CA THR A 109 20.18 -12.11 -11.70
C THR A 109 19.30 -11.29 -12.65
N ALA A 110 18.15 -10.81 -12.17
CA ALA A 110 17.26 -9.95 -12.96
C ALA A 110 17.91 -8.61 -13.35
N THR A 111 18.76 -8.04 -12.48
CA THR A 111 19.57 -6.86 -12.80
C THR A 111 20.51 -7.13 -13.95
N GLN A 112 21.27 -8.23 -13.90
CA GLN A 112 22.24 -8.59 -14.94
C GLN A 112 21.55 -8.86 -16.28
N GLU A 113 20.45 -9.62 -16.28
CA GLU A 113 19.68 -9.93 -17.49
C GLU A 113 19.10 -8.67 -18.14
N ALA A 114 18.51 -7.78 -17.35
CA ALA A 114 17.96 -6.53 -17.86
C ALA A 114 19.05 -5.56 -18.35
N PHE A 115 20.19 -5.49 -17.67
CA PHE A 115 21.33 -4.71 -18.14
C PHE A 115 21.80 -5.19 -19.51
N LEU A 116 22.03 -6.50 -19.68
CA LEU A 116 22.48 -7.08 -20.95
C LEU A 116 21.45 -6.88 -22.06
N THR A 117 20.17 -7.09 -21.74
CA THR A 117 19.06 -6.90 -22.69
C THR A 117 18.97 -5.45 -23.13
N ARG A 118 18.97 -4.50 -22.19
CA ARG A 118 18.89 -3.07 -22.48
C ARG A 118 20.10 -2.57 -23.26
N SER A 119 21.30 -3.02 -22.88
CA SER A 119 22.55 -2.66 -23.57
C SER A 119 22.56 -3.13 -25.04
N ARG A 120 21.98 -4.30 -25.32
CA ARG A 120 21.84 -4.81 -26.70
C ARG A 120 20.74 -4.10 -27.49
N GLN A 121 19.61 -3.78 -26.85
CA GLN A 121 18.49 -3.10 -27.50
C GLN A 121 18.85 -1.68 -27.95
N GLY A 122 19.65 -0.96 -27.15
CA GLY A 122 19.99 0.44 -27.43
C GLY A 122 18.77 1.37 -27.48
N GLY A 123 18.91 2.51 -28.16
CA GLY A 123 17.84 3.49 -28.32
C GLY A 123 17.59 4.36 -27.10
N GLN A 124 16.44 5.06 -27.10
CA GLN A 124 16.13 6.04 -26.07
C GLN A 124 15.83 5.40 -24.73
N CYS A 125 16.47 5.89 -23.67
CA CYS A 125 16.28 5.41 -22.32
C CYS A 125 14.97 5.92 -21.72
N PRO A 126 14.28 5.11 -20.89
CA PRO A 126 13.13 5.60 -20.13
C PRO A 126 13.54 6.77 -19.23
N ALA A 127 12.59 7.66 -18.92
CA ALA A 127 12.88 8.80 -18.07
C ALA A 127 13.22 8.33 -16.63
N GLY A 128 14.37 8.76 -16.11
CA GLY A 128 14.81 8.35 -14.78
C GLY A 128 13.79 8.60 -13.65
N PRO A 129 13.10 9.76 -13.60
CA PRO A 129 12.06 10.00 -12.60
C PRO A 129 10.85 9.07 -12.70
N GLU A 130 10.57 8.49 -13.87
CA GLU A 130 9.50 7.51 -14.04
C GLU A 130 9.94 6.14 -13.51
N LEU A 131 11.16 5.70 -13.88
CA LEU A 131 11.73 4.46 -13.35
C LEU A 131 11.87 4.47 -11.82
N ALA A 132 12.25 5.61 -11.24
CA ALA A 132 12.35 5.75 -9.79
C ALA A 132 10.97 5.61 -9.11
N ARG A 133 9.92 6.26 -9.65
CA ARG A 133 8.55 6.17 -9.12
C ARG A 133 7.97 4.76 -9.26
N GLU A 134 8.24 4.08 -10.37
CA GLU A 134 7.85 2.69 -10.57
C GLU A 134 8.52 1.77 -9.54
N ALA A 135 9.82 1.94 -9.30
CA ALA A 135 10.55 1.17 -8.30
C ALA A 135 10.00 1.41 -6.89
N GLU A 136 9.66 2.65 -6.54
CA GLU A 136 9.04 2.98 -5.25
C GLU A 136 7.70 2.28 -5.07
N THR A 137 6.85 2.32 -6.10
CA THR A 137 5.54 1.64 -6.11
C THR A 137 5.69 0.14 -5.92
N LEU A 138 6.66 -0.49 -6.59
CA LEU A 138 6.94 -1.92 -6.41
C LEU A 138 7.46 -2.23 -5.00
N ALA A 139 8.31 -1.37 -4.44
CA ALA A 139 8.87 -1.58 -3.11
C ALA A 139 7.84 -1.48 -1.97
N GLU A 140 6.68 -0.86 -2.22
CA GLU A 140 5.54 -0.89 -1.29
C GLU A 140 4.88 -2.27 -1.18
N GLN A 141 5.08 -3.14 -2.16
CA GLN A 141 4.59 -4.52 -2.14
C GLN A 141 5.48 -5.45 -1.30
N LEU A 142 6.67 -4.99 -0.92
CA LEU A 142 7.56 -5.75 -0.05
C LEU A 142 7.18 -5.53 1.42
N PRO A 143 7.34 -6.55 2.29
CA PRO A 143 7.18 -6.35 3.73
C PRO A 143 8.13 -5.26 4.23
N PRO A 144 7.76 -4.50 5.29
CA PRO A 144 8.73 -3.68 5.99
C PRO A 144 9.80 -4.60 6.61
N ALA A 145 11.06 -4.15 6.66
CA ALA A 145 12.18 -4.96 7.16
C ALA A 145 11.97 -5.56 8.57
N SER A 146 11.11 -4.94 9.38
CA SER A 146 10.74 -5.40 10.73
C SER A 146 9.79 -6.60 10.75
N ALA A 147 9.00 -6.84 9.71
CA ALA A 147 7.98 -7.90 9.70
C ALA A 147 8.56 -9.31 9.53
N VAL A 148 9.76 -9.43 8.94
CA VAL A 148 10.42 -10.73 8.70
C VAL A 148 11.01 -11.31 9.99
N GLN A 149 11.26 -10.49 11.01
CA GLN A 149 11.83 -10.94 12.30
C GLN A 149 10.81 -11.57 13.25
N ALA A 150 9.51 -11.35 13.01
CA ALA A 150 8.43 -11.84 13.88
C ALA A 150 7.96 -13.27 13.56
N GLY A 151 8.53 -13.90 12.52
CA GLY A 151 8.18 -15.26 12.08
C GLY A 151 9.24 -16.32 12.37
N ARG A 152 10.20 -16.05 13.27
CA ARG A 152 11.18 -17.02 13.76
C ARG A 152 10.89 -17.39 15.20
#